data_AF-A0A348PU50-F1
#
_entry.id   AF-A0A348PU50-F1
#
_cell.length_a   1.000
_cell.length_b   1.000
_cell.length_c   1.000
_cell.angle_alpha   90.00
_cell.angle_beta   90.00
_cell.angle_gamma   90.00
#
_symmetry.space_group_name_H-M   'P 1'
#
loop_
_entity.id
_entity.type
_entity.pdbx_description
1 polymer ?
#
loop_
_entity_poly.entity_id
_entity_poly.type
_entity_poly.pdbx_seq_one_letter_code
_entity_poly.pdbx_strand_id
1 'polypeptide(L)'
;MTYSNAINAQNQTAKADYSPMKIQWLTPIEVIRNIDQILAKSRLEALEAGRGTAFAEKINVAKSFVHAGDNEEAKRSYSEAISIAWKRETNHDVLEAIEHELERSKKILVQDSRPSGLDENYQAISNYDTKRTAELNSIDEYEAGKKIDAALSFIYLSILTQQDQKLTLQGKLDHCRHLIELEEYESAKKEYHSTIIAYLDPRWTSQLLGEIDEIISAIEPSQTFSELHPNEVLTAERAIGEIQTIIKPIQDYYSGNAILNSGLRSIHSMIRKGEHDMALSEMKKTFSDFAPSSWLNASVIRTERILDRIGDFQENSYEGEKIPSAPILYSKSVDDGRTTETIRIIEDNELMTYKRVTHNWGGVYSFINNESAKDTEWIRVWKLYQEQEF
;
A
#
# COMPACT_ATOMS: atom_id res chain seq x y z
N MET A 1 21.34 78.29 -18.62
CA MET A 1 22.40 78.35 -17.57
C MET A 1 21.68 78.76 -16.29
N THR A 2 21.70 78.09 -15.14
CA THR A 2 22.36 76.87 -14.67
C THR A 2 21.59 76.44 -13.40
N TYR A 3 21.71 75.17 -13.03
CA TYR A 3 21.10 74.48 -11.88
C TYR A 3 21.24 75.18 -10.51
N SER A 4 20.25 75.00 -9.62
CA SER A 4 20.45 74.31 -8.32
C SER A 4 19.12 74.06 -7.58
N ASN A 5 18.68 72.81 -7.64
CA ASN A 5 17.70 72.22 -6.73
C ASN A 5 18.44 71.83 -5.44
N ALA A 6 18.07 72.42 -4.32
CA ALA A 6 18.30 71.83 -3.01
C ALA A 6 17.29 72.38 -2.01
N ILE A 7 16.79 71.47 -1.18
CA ILE A 7 16.06 71.70 0.08
C ILE A 7 14.59 72.09 -0.09
N ASN A 8 13.73 71.08 -0.19
CA ASN A 8 12.39 71.11 0.40
C ASN A 8 11.81 69.70 0.46
N ALA A 9 12.11 68.97 1.54
CA ALA A 9 11.33 67.80 1.93
C ALA A 9 11.71 67.36 3.36
N GLN A 10 11.36 68.15 4.36
CA GLN A 10 11.18 67.63 5.72
C GLN A 10 9.88 68.14 6.32
N ASN A 11 8.98 67.17 6.50
CA ASN A 11 7.89 67.10 7.48
C ASN A 11 6.72 68.07 7.33
N GLN A 12 5.65 67.58 6.69
CA GLN A 12 4.33 67.49 7.33
C GLN A 12 3.39 66.50 6.61
N THR A 13 3.18 65.36 7.28
CA THR A 13 1.95 64.54 7.30
C THR A 13 1.35 64.11 5.96
N ALA A 14 1.93 63.08 5.35
CA ALA A 14 1.15 62.16 4.51
C ALA A 14 0.48 61.13 5.44
N LYS A 15 -0.86 61.07 5.39
CA LYS A 15 -1.66 60.02 6.01
C LYS A 15 -1.08 58.66 5.60
N ALA A 16 -0.92 57.79 6.59
CA ALA A 16 -0.58 56.39 6.35
C ALA A 16 -1.74 55.75 5.57
N ASP A 17 -1.59 55.66 4.24
CA ASP A 17 -2.30 54.67 3.45
C ASP A 17 -1.75 53.30 3.85
N TYR A 18 -2.38 52.69 4.86
CA TYR A 18 -2.30 51.25 5.07
C TYR A 18 -3.00 50.56 3.88
N SER A 19 -2.27 50.44 2.77
CA SER A 19 -2.57 49.40 1.80
C SER A 19 -2.19 48.07 2.47
N PRO A 20 -3.13 47.11 2.65
CA PRO A 20 -2.76 45.80 3.13
C PRO A 20 -1.72 45.22 2.16
N MET A 21 -0.55 44.87 2.71
CA MET A 21 0.51 44.17 1.98
C MET A 21 -0.14 43.01 1.25
N LYS A 22 -0.26 43.09 -0.09
CA LYS A 22 -0.76 41.98 -0.89
C LYS A 22 0.23 40.84 -0.70
N ILE A 23 -0.14 39.83 0.09
CA ILE A 23 0.63 38.59 0.19
C ILE A 23 0.71 38.03 -1.22
N GLN A 24 1.90 38.12 -1.83
CA GLN A 24 2.16 37.52 -3.12
C GLN A 24 2.34 36.02 -2.89
N TRP A 25 1.23 35.32 -3.07
CA TRP A 25 1.16 33.87 -3.04
C TRP A 25 2.04 33.25 -4.13
N LEU A 26 2.82 32.24 -3.76
CA LEU A 26 3.78 31.54 -4.59
C LEU A 26 3.36 30.08 -4.80
N THR A 27 3.77 29.50 -5.94
CA THR A 27 3.69 28.06 -6.17
C THR A 27 4.73 27.31 -5.33
N PRO A 28 4.52 26.02 -5.01
CA PRO A 28 5.50 25.22 -4.26
C PRO A 28 6.92 25.24 -4.88
N ILE A 29 7.02 25.27 -6.20
CA ILE A 29 8.31 25.35 -6.92
C ILE A 29 8.98 26.71 -6.71
N GLU A 30 8.23 27.80 -6.73
CA GLU A 30 8.77 29.14 -6.46
C GLU A 30 9.22 29.27 -5.01
N VAL A 31 8.45 28.72 -4.07
CA VAL A 31 8.83 28.65 -2.64
C VAL A 31 10.13 27.86 -2.47
N ILE A 32 10.26 26.70 -3.11
CA ILE A 32 11.48 25.89 -3.06
C ILE A 32 12.69 26.63 -3.67
N ARG A 33 12.50 27.32 -4.79
CA ARG A 33 13.58 28.11 -5.42
C ARG A 33 14.05 29.25 -4.52
N ASN A 34 13.14 29.92 -3.83
CA ASN A 34 13.48 30.97 -2.87
C ASN A 34 14.20 30.40 -1.64
N ILE A 35 13.72 29.28 -1.11
CA ILE A 35 14.37 28.57 0.00
C ILE A 35 15.76 28.05 -0.39
N ASP A 36 15.95 27.55 -1.60
CA ASP A 36 17.27 27.13 -2.10
C ASP A 36 18.27 28.29 -2.16
N GLN A 37 17.82 29.52 -2.46
CA GLN A 37 18.66 30.72 -2.41
C GLN A 37 19.04 31.08 -0.97
N ILE A 38 18.08 31.00 -0.05
CA ILE A 38 18.30 31.22 1.39
C ILE A 38 19.34 30.22 1.93
N LEU A 39 19.28 28.96 1.47
CA LEU A 39 20.15 27.87 1.92
C LEU A 39 21.52 27.80 1.23
N ALA A 40 21.82 28.68 0.27
CA ALA A 40 23.06 28.64 -0.50
C ALA A 40 24.31 28.63 0.39
N LYS A 41 24.33 29.45 1.46
CA LYS A 41 25.43 29.51 2.42
C LYS A 41 25.53 28.23 3.27
N SER A 42 24.40 27.69 3.72
CA SER A 42 24.34 26.43 4.48
C SER A 42 24.82 25.23 3.67
N ARG A 43 24.55 25.23 2.35
CA ARG A 43 25.05 24.18 1.44
C ARG A 43 26.57 24.20 1.33
N LEU A 44 27.18 25.38 1.20
CA LEU A 44 28.64 25.53 1.15
C LEU A 44 29.29 25.03 2.44
N GLU A 45 28.75 25.43 3.59
CA GLU A 45 29.23 24.99 4.91
C GLU A 45 29.14 23.46 5.09
N ALA A 46 28.04 22.85 4.65
CA ALA A 46 27.88 21.40 4.69
C ALA A 46 28.89 20.68 3.79
N LEU A 47 29.19 21.21 2.61
CA LEU A 47 30.18 20.66 1.69
C LEU A 47 31.60 20.77 2.23
N GLU A 48 31.99 21.94 2.74
CA GLU A 48 33.31 22.17 3.34
C GLU A 48 33.55 21.28 4.57
N ALA A 49 32.49 20.98 5.32
CA ALA A 49 32.54 20.08 6.46
C ALA A 49 32.39 18.59 6.11
N GLY A 50 32.34 18.21 4.82
CA GLY A 50 32.20 16.81 4.38
C GLY A 50 30.84 16.17 4.69
N ARG A 51 29.81 16.97 4.97
CA ARG A 51 28.43 16.56 5.34
C ARG A 51 27.41 16.88 4.24
N GLY A 52 27.88 17.19 3.04
CA GLY A 52 27.03 17.66 1.94
C GLY A 52 25.95 16.67 1.50
N THR A 53 26.22 15.36 1.56
CA THR A 53 25.25 14.30 1.24
C THR A 53 24.10 14.27 2.24
N ALA A 54 24.40 14.17 3.54
CA ALA A 54 23.39 14.19 4.60
C ALA A 54 22.58 15.49 4.63
N PHE A 55 23.21 16.63 4.31
CA PHE A 55 22.52 17.91 4.15
C PHE A 55 21.55 17.87 2.96
N ALA A 56 22.01 17.41 1.79
CA ALA A 56 21.20 17.32 0.59
C ALA A 56 19.99 16.40 0.77
N GLU A 57 20.17 15.25 1.44
CA GLU A 57 19.08 14.32 1.76
C GLU A 57 17.97 14.99 2.59
N LYS A 58 18.33 15.72 3.65
CA LYS A 58 17.33 16.42 4.48
C LYS A 58 16.66 17.59 3.76
N ILE A 59 17.37 18.30 2.90
CA ILE A 59 16.77 19.32 2.04
C ILE A 59 15.79 18.71 1.03
N ASN A 60 16.09 17.55 0.48
CA ASN A 60 15.20 16.87 -0.47
C ASN A 60 13.90 16.40 0.21
N VAL A 61 14.00 15.85 1.42
CA VAL A 61 12.83 15.52 2.27
C VAL A 61 12.02 16.77 2.60
N ALA A 62 12.67 17.89 2.90
CA ALA A 62 11.95 19.14 3.15
C ALA A 62 11.17 19.63 1.92
N LYS A 63 11.76 19.54 0.72
CA LYS A 63 11.13 19.93 -0.55
C LYS A 63 9.89 19.11 -0.87
N SER A 64 9.90 17.80 -0.61
CA SER A 64 8.71 16.97 -0.82
C SER A 64 7.54 17.40 0.04
N PHE A 65 7.79 17.80 1.30
CA PHE A 65 6.73 18.32 2.17
C PHE A 65 6.21 19.69 1.71
N VAL A 66 7.06 20.57 1.16
CA VAL A 66 6.60 21.83 0.52
C VAL A 66 5.67 21.55 -0.66
N HIS A 67 5.98 20.54 -1.46
CA HIS A 67 5.13 20.11 -2.57
C HIS A 67 3.81 19.49 -2.10
N ALA A 68 3.83 18.70 -1.02
CA ALA A 68 2.65 18.12 -0.40
C ALA A 68 1.78 19.14 0.38
N GLY A 69 2.25 20.38 0.53
CA GLY A 69 1.56 21.42 1.31
C GLY A 69 1.65 21.24 2.84
N ASP A 70 2.51 20.32 3.31
CA ASP A 70 2.77 20.09 4.73
C ASP A 70 3.91 20.98 5.22
N ASN A 71 3.56 22.23 5.53
CA ASN A 71 4.52 23.25 5.94
C ASN A 71 5.21 22.93 7.29
N GLU A 72 4.53 22.23 8.21
CA GLU A 72 5.10 21.90 9.52
C GLU A 72 6.22 20.86 9.38
N GLU A 73 5.98 19.81 8.61
CA GLU A 73 6.98 18.76 8.41
C GLU A 73 8.10 19.22 7.45
N ALA A 74 7.79 20.12 6.50
CA ALA A 74 8.79 20.83 5.71
C ALA A 74 9.73 21.67 6.60
N LYS A 75 9.16 22.47 7.51
CA LYS A 75 9.93 23.30 8.45
C LYS A 75 10.83 22.46 9.35
N ARG A 76 10.30 21.36 9.89
CA ARG A 76 11.09 20.40 10.70
C ARG A 76 12.28 19.86 9.92
N SER A 77 12.05 19.43 8.68
CA SER A 77 13.08 18.87 7.81
C SER A 77 14.15 19.89 7.41
N TYR A 78 13.77 21.14 7.13
CA TYR A 78 14.72 22.23 6.89
C TYR A 78 15.56 22.55 8.14
N SER A 79 14.98 22.49 9.34
CA SER A 79 15.70 22.69 10.60
C SER A 79 16.75 21.61 10.88
N GLU A 80 16.42 20.36 10.59
CA GLU A 80 17.37 19.26 10.67
C GLU A 80 18.53 19.44 9.67
N ALA A 81 18.23 19.86 8.43
CA ALA A 81 19.26 20.15 7.43
C ALA A 81 20.19 21.29 7.89
N ILE A 82 19.64 22.39 8.41
CA ILE A 82 20.44 23.51 8.93
C ILE A 82 21.32 23.07 10.09
N SER A 83 20.83 22.18 10.96
CA SER A 83 21.60 21.61 12.07
C SER A 83 22.74 20.70 11.59
N ILE A 84 22.58 20.05 10.44
CA ILE A 84 23.64 19.28 9.78
C ILE A 84 24.71 20.20 9.20
N ALA A 85 24.35 21.36 8.65
CA ALA A 85 25.30 22.35 8.15
C ALA A 85 26.05 23.05 9.30
N TRP A 86 25.31 23.65 10.23
CA TRP A 86 25.83 24.54 11.26
C TRP A 86 25.88 23.83 12.62
N LYS A 87 27.10 23.55 13.10
CA LYS A 87 27.30 22.56 14.19
C LYS A 87 26.94 23.04 15.61
N ARG A 88 26.42 24.25 15.85
CA ARG A 88 25.81 24.67 17.15
C ARG A 88 25.34 26.13 17.32
N GLU A 89 25.27 26.95 16.28
CA GLU A 89 24.57 28.23 16.38
C GLU A 89 23.33 28.19 15.50
N THR A 90 22.18 28.16 16.15
CA THR A 90 20.86 28.23 15.52
C THR A 90 20.76 29.52 14.72
N ASN A 91 20.90 29.41 13.40
CA ASN A 91 20.54 30.45 12.44
C ASN A 91 19.01 30.64 12.44
N HIS A 92 18.49 31.25 13.52
CA HIS A 92 17.07 31.60 13.66
C HIS A 92 16.62 32.43 12.45
N ASP A 93 17.46 33.35 11.98
CA ASP A 93 17.20 34.18 10.80
C ASP A 93 16.98 33.37 9.52
N VAL A 94 17.70 32.25 9.34
CA VAL A 94 17.53 31.37 8.17
C VAL A 94 16.23 30.57 8.30
N LEU A 95 15.90 30.11 9.50
CA LEU A 95 14.66 29.40 9.76
C LEU A 95 13.42 30.30 9.64
N GLU A 96 13.51 31.54 10.13
CA GLU A 96 12.46 32.55 10.02
C GLU A 96 12.24 32.95 8.56
N ALA A 97 13.31 33.10 7.77
CA ALA A 97 13.21 33.33 6.33
C ALA A 97 12.57 32.15 5.58
N ILE A 98 12.87 30.91 5.97
CA ILE A 98 12.24 29.71 5.40
C ILE A 98 10.75 29.66 5.77
N GLU A 99 10.42 29.92 7.03
CA GLU A 99 9.03 29.95 7.51
C GLU A 99 8.20 30.99 6.75
N HIS A 100 8.74 32.20 6.56
CA HIS A 100 8.09 33.23 5.77
C HIS A 100 7.85 32.82 4.30
N GLU A 101 8.78 32.07 3.68
CA GLU A 101 8.56 31.53 2.32
C GLU A 101 7.53 30.39 2.29
N LEU A 102 7.51 29.52 3.31
CA LEU A 102 6.52 28.45 3.42
C LEU A 102 5.10 28.99 3.63
N GLU A 103 4.94 30.07 4.41
CA GLU A 103 3.66 30.76 4.61
C GLU A 103 3.11 31.39 3.32
N ARG A 104 3.98 31.71 2.36
CA ARG A 104 3.61 32.22 1.04
C ARG A 104 3.20 31.12 0.05
N SER A 105 3.38 29.85 0.40
CA SER A 105 2.92 28.71 -0.41
C SER A 105 1.39 28.69 -0.47
N LYS A 106 0.81 28.71 -1.68
CA LYS A 106 -0.64 28.51 -1.84
C LYS A 106 -1.02 27.12 -1.34
N LYS A 107 -1.75 27.06 -0.22
CA LYS A 107 -2.35 25.84 0.37
C LYS A 107 -3.41 25.14 -0.52
N ILE A 108 -3.66 25.63 -1.72
CA ILE A 108 -4.65 25.08 -2.65
C ILE A 108 -3.86 24.65 -3.89
N LEU A 109 -3.82 23.34 -4.13
CA LEU A 109 -3.44 22.70 -5.39
C LEU A 109 -3.66 23.65 -6.56
N VAL A 110 -2.58 24.26 -7.07
CA VAL A 110 -2.70 25.25 -8.14
C VAL A 110 -2.92 24.51 -9.44
N GLN A 111 -4.18 24.54 -9.90
CA GLN A 111 -4.59 24.29 -11.27
C GLN A 111 -3.65 24.99 -12.25
N ASP A 112 -3.27 24.23 -13.26
CA ASP A 112 -2.50 24.64 -14.42
C ASP A 112 -2.95 26.01 -14.97
N SER A 113 -2.02 26.97 -15.03
CA SER A 113 -2.26 28.30 -15.59
C SER A 113 -1.81 28.44 -17.05
N ARG A 114 -1.41 27.32 -17.69
CA ARG A 114 -1.06 27.29 -19.11
C ARG A 114 -2.30 27.52 -19.98
N PRO A 115 -2.24 28.40 -21.00
CA PRO A 115 -3.26 28.46 -22.05
C PRO A 115 -3.41 27.07 -22.69
N SER A 116 -4.65 26.62 -22.89
CA SER A 116 -4.94 25.33 -23.49
C SER A 116 -4.19 25.15 -24.81
N GLY A 117 -3.44 24.05 -24.95
CA GLY A 117 -2.69 23.73 -26.18
C GLY A 117 -1.19 24.02 -26.16
N LEU A 118 -0.59 24.31 -24.99
CA LEU A 118 0.86 24.51 -24.83
C LEU A 118 1.47 23.50 -23.84
N ASP A 119 2.67 22.97 -24.15
CA ASP A 119 3.41 22.03 -23.29
C ASP A 119 4.18 22.74 -22.15
N GLU A 120 4.93 21.96 -21.36
CA GLU A 120 5.79 22.43 -20.27
C GLU A 120 6.92 23.40 -20.70
N ASN A 121 7.16 23.56 -22.00
CA ASN A 121 8.13 24.47 -22.60
C ASN A 121 7.48 25.61 -23.41
N TYR A 122 6.17 25.85 -23.26
CA TYR A 122 5.39 26.85 -24.03
C TYR A 122 5.39 26.60 -25.54
N GLN A 123 5.58 25.36 -25.98
CA GLN A 123 5.48 24.98 -27.39
C GLN A 123 4.07 24.50 -27.71
N ALA A 124 3.62 24.74 -28.95
CA ALA A 124 2.32 24.28 -29.41
C ALA A 124 2.25 22.76 -29.35
N ILE A 125 1.31 22.23 -28.56
CA ILE A 125 0.99 20.81 -28.52
C ILE A 125 0.49 20.46 -29.92
N SER A 126 1.25 19.65 -30.67
CA SER A 126 0.76 19.15 -31.96
C SER A 126 -0.53 18.39 -31.71
N ASN A 127 -1.61 18.74 -32.43
CA ASN A 127 -2.99 18.27 -32.27
C ASN A 127 -3.18 16.75 -32.51
N TYR A 128 -2.50 15.92 -31.72
CA TYR A 128 -2.87 14.55 -31.44
C TYR A 128 -3.10 14.48 -29.93
N ASP A 129 -4.40 14.39 -29.58
CA ASP A 129 -4.93 14.04 -28.26
C ASP A 129 -5.03 15.10 -27.15
N THR A 130 -5.55 16.30 -27.47
CA THR A 130 -6.18 17.18 -26.48
C THR A 130 -7.58 16.67 -26.09
N LYS A 131 -7.59 15.62 -25.25
CA LYS A 131 -8.65 15.29 -24.29
C LYS A 131 -8.00 14.79 -22.99
N ARG A 132 -7.44 15.70 -22.19
CA ARG A 132 -7.06 15.43 -20.78
C ARG A 132 -7.64 16.49 -19.85
N THR A 133 -8.93 16.73 -20.00
CA THR A 133 -9.85 16.82 -18.87
C THR A 133 -10.87 15.71 -19.07
N ALA A 134 -10.37 14.47 -19.08
CA ALA A 134 -11.26 13.38 -18.72
C ALA A 134 -11.53 13.62 -17.24
N GLU A 135 -12.79 13.82 -16.87
CA GLU A 135 -13.24 13.29 -15.58
C GLU A 135 -12.57 11.93 -15.46
N LEU A 136 -11.68 11.74 -14.49
CA LEU A 136 -11.19 10.40 -14.20
C LEU A 136 -12.46 9.64 -13.83
N ASN A 137 -12.99 8.88 -14.80
CA ASN A 137 -14.02 7.90 -14.54
C ASN A 137 -13.51 7.11 -13.34
N SER A 138 -14.40 6.86 -12.38
CA SER A 138 -14.02 6.07 -11.22
C SER A 138 -13.31 4.79 -11.67
N ILE A 139 -12.21 4.50 -11.01
CA ILE A 139 -11.39 3.34 -11.30
C ILE A 139 -11.40 2.40 -10.11
N ASP A 140 -11.30 1.11 -10.39
CA ASP A 140 -11.10 0.11 -9.34
C ASP A 140 -9.63 0.11 -8.87
N GLU A 141 -9.40 -0.54 -7.72
CA GLU A 141 -8.10 -0.63 -7.06
C GLU A 141 -7.04 -1.29 -7.97
N TYR A 142 -7.46 -2.21 -8.85
CA TYR A 142 -6.58 -2.96 -9.74
C TYR A 142 -6.13 -2.13 -10.95
N GLU A 143 -7.03 -1.33 -11.54
CA GLU A 143 -6.71 -0.37 -12.59
C GLU A 143 -5.83 0.75 -12.05
N ALA A 144 -6.10 1.23 -10.83
CA ALA A 144 -5.25 2.19 -10.15
C ALA A 144 -3.82 1.67 -9.97
N GLY A 145 -3.66 0.43 -9.49
CA GLY A 145 -2.35 -0.24 -9.39
C GLY A 145 -1.61 -0.28 -10.72
N LYS A 146 -2.29 -0.66 -11.82
CA LYS A 146 -1.67 -0.69 -13.16
C LYS A 146 -1.23 0.69 -13.65
N LYS A 147 -2.02 1.74 -13.38
CA LYS A 147 -1.67 3.11 -13.77
C LYS A 147 -0.45 3.60 -13.00
N ILE A 148 -0.36 3.29 -11.71
CA ILE A 148 0.81 3.61 -10.88
C ILE A 148 2.04 2.82 -11.35
N ASP A 149 1.92 1.52 -11.61
CA ASP A 149 3.01 0.70 -12.16
C ASP A 149 3.54 1.28 -13.48
N ALA A 150 2.63 1.73 -14.36
CA ALA A 150 3.00 2.37 -15.62
C ALA A 150 3.75 3.69 -15.39
N ALA A 151 3.27 4.54 -14.47
CA ALA A 151 3.94 5.78 -14.08
C ALA A 151 5.33 5.54 -13.48
N LEU A 152 5.53 4.42 -12.77
CA LEU A 152 6.80 4.05 -12.13
C LEU A 152 7.75 3.22 -13.03
N SER A 153 7.29 2.78 -14.20
CA SER A 153 8.03 1.89 -15.09
C SER A 153 9.42 2.41 -15.49
N PHE A 154 9.58 3.74 -15.63
CA PHE A 154 10.85 4.36 -16.00
C PHE A 154 11.94 4.21 -14.92
N ILE A 155 11.55 4.07 -13.65
CA ILE A 155 12.47 3.93 -12.51
C ILE A 155 13.29 2.65 -12.64
N TYR A 156 12.61 1.56 -13.01
CA TYR A 156 13.18 0.23 -13.16
C TYR A 156 14.04 0.03 -14.41
N LEU A 157 13.88 0.91 -15.39
CA LEU A 157 14.54 0.83 -16.70
C LEU A 157 15.74 1.78 -16.81
N SER A 158 15.69 2.93 -16.14
CA SER A 158 16.59 4.07 -16.43
C SER A 158 17.44 4.54 -15.25
N ILE A 159 17.07 4.24 -14.00
CA ILE A 159 17.67 4.88 -12.80
C ILE A 159 18.46 3.88 -11.95
N LEU A 160 17.93 2.67 -11.73
CA LEU A 160 18.59 1.67 -10.89
C LEU A 160 19.49 0.74 -11.71
N THR A 161 20.81 0.90 -11.56
CA THR A 161 21.81 0.05 -12.22
C THR A 161 22.16 -1.21 -11.43
N GLN A 162 21.78 -1.30 -10.14
CA GLN A 162 22.07 -2.44 -9.27
C GLN A 162 20.82 -3.31 -9.04
N GLN A 163 20.97 -4.62 -9.25
CA GLN A 163 19.87 -5.59 -9.16
C GLN A 163 19.25 -5.65 -7.75
N ASP A 164 20.05 -5.55 -6.69
CA ASP A 164 19.55 -5.63 -5.31
C ASP A 164 18.70 -4.42 -4.92
N GLN A 165 19.09 -3.23 -5.40
CA GLN A 165 18.30 -2.00 -5.21
C GLN A 165 16.98 -2.08 -5.96
N LYS A 166 16.99 -2.69 -7.15
CA LYS A 166 15.78 -2.94 -7.96
C LYS A 166 14.80 -3.88 -7.24
N LEU A 167 15.28 -5.00 -6.71
CA LEU A 167 14.46 -5.95 -5.96
C LEU A 167 13.89 -5.33 -4.68
N THR A 168 14.70 -4.56 -3.95
CA THR A 168 14.26 -3.87 -2.73
C THR A 168 13.19 -2.84 -3.02
N LEU A 169 13.37 -2.02 -4.07
CA LEU A 169 12.37 -1.05 -4.49
C LEU A 169 11.08 -1.75 -4.95
N GLN A 170 11.21 -2.84 -5.71
CA GLN A 170 10.06 -3.63 -6.15
C GLN A 170 9.23 -4.13 -4.96
N GLY A 171 9.87 -4.74 -3.95
CA GLY A 171 9.14 -5.17 -2.75
C GLY A 171 8.46 -4.02 -1.99
N LYS A 172 9.04 -2.81 -1.97
CA LYS A 172 8.41 -1.63 -1.36
C LYS A 172 7.21 -1.15 -2.16
N LEU A 173 7.30 -1.13 -3.49
CA LEU A 173 6.19 -0.73 -4.36
C LEU A 173 5.07 -1.78 -4.37
N ASP A 174 5.41 -3.07 -4.29
CA ASP A 174 4.45 -4.16 -4.09
C ASP A 174 3.70 -3.98 -2.76
N HIS A 175 4.39 -3.55 -1.69
CA HIS A 175 3.75 -3.22 -0.43
C HIS A 175 2.82 -2.00 -0.55
N CYS A 176 3.23 -0.94 -1.25
CA CYS A 176 2.39 0.22 -1.50
C CYS A 176 1.11 -0.15 -2.26
N ARG A 177 1.23 -1.04 -3.25
CA ARG A 177 0.09 -1.61 -3.99
C ARG A 177 -0.83 -2.40 -3.07
N HIS A 178 -0.27 -3.24 -2.20
CA HIS A 178 -1.06 -3.99 -1.24
C HIS A 178 -1.90 -3.07 -0.34
N LEU A 179 -1.37 -1.92 0.08
CA LEU A 179 -2.15 -0.93 0.84
C LEU A 179 -3.31 -0.33 0.03
N ILE A 180 -3.16 -0.13 -1.28
CA ILE A 180 -4.28 0.27 -2.16
C ILE A 180 -5.36 -0.82 -2.19
N GLU A 181 -4.95 -2.07 -2.35
CA GLU A 181 -5.88 -3.22 -2.41
C GLU A 181 -6.58 -3.46 -1.06
N LEU A 182 -5.99 -2.99 0.04
CA LEU A 182 -6.63 -2.93 1.36
C LEU A 182 -7.46 -1.64 1.57
N GLU A 183 -7.68 -0.82 0.56
CA GLU A 183 -8.40 0.46 0.66
C GLU A 183 -7.77 1.44 1.70
N GLU A 184 -6.49 1.25 2.05
CA GLU A 184 -5.73 2.07 3.01
C GLU A 184 -5.05 3.25 2.28
N TYR A 185 -5.86 4.07 1.61
CA TYR A 185 -5.39 5.06 0.62
C TYR A 185 -4.40 6.09 1.17
N GLU A 186 -4.64 6.62 2.37
CA GLU A 186 -3.73 7.62 2.97
C GLU A 186 -2.40 6.98 3.40
N SER A 187 -2.43 5.75 3.89
CA SER A 187 -1.23 4.97 4.17
C SER A 187 -0.47 4.65 2.89
N ALA A 188 -1.18 4.27 1.82
CA ALA A 188 -0.60 4.00 0.51
C ALA A 188 0.09 5.25 -0.06
N LYS A 189 -0.58 6.41 -0.08
CA LYS A 189 0.02 7.68 -0.52
C LYS A 189 1.31 7.97 0.22
N LYS A 190 1.28 7.92 1.55
CA LYS A 190 2.45 8.18 2.39
C LYS A 190 3.61 7.23 2.08
N GLU A 191 3.32 5.94 1.92
CA GLU A 191 4.34 4.94 1.63
C GLU A 191 4.91 5.08 0.21
N TYR A 192 4.07 5.40 -0.79
CA TYR A 192 4.52 5.75 -2.14
C TYR A 192 5.43 6.97 -2.10
N HIS A 193 5.03 8.04 -1.40
CA HIS A 193 5.82 9.26 -1.29
C HIS A 193 7.20 8.95 -0.68
N SER A 194 7.22 8.30 0.48
CA SER A 194 8.46 7.89 1.17
C SER A 194 9.36 7.03 0.27
N THR A 195 8.78 6.03 -0.39
CA THR A 195 9.50 5.10 -1.27
C THR A 195 10.06 5.82 -2.50
N ILE A 196 9.29 6.69 -3.15
CA ILE A 196 9.73 7.42 -4.33
C ILE A 196 10.83 8.42 -3.97
N ILE A 197 10.67 9.18 -2.88
CA ILE A 197 11.68 10.14 -2.41
C ILE A 197 13.01 9.45 -2.09
N ALA A 198 12.96 8.25 -1.49
CA ALA A 198 14.17 7.53 -1.11
C ALA A 198 14.98 7.00 -2.31
N TYR A 199 14.35 6.82 -3.48
CA TYR A 199 14.98 6.18 -4.64
C TYR A 199 15.05 7.06 -5.91
N LEU A 200 14.40 8.24 -5.93
CA LEU A 200 14.37 9.13 -7.09
C LEU A 200 14.99 10.49 -6.85
N ASP A 201 15.49 11.07 -7.94
CA ASP A 201 15.92 12.47 -7.97
C ASP A 201 14.70 13.40 -7.75
N PRO A 202 14.79 14.36 -6.80
CA PRO A 202 13.72 15.30 -6.43
C PRO A 202 13.05 16.03 -7.59
N ARG A 203 13.74 16.21 -8.72
CA ARG A 203 13.21 16.89 -9.91
C ARG A 203 12.06 16.14 -10.56
N TRP A 204 12.03 14.82 -10.43
CA TRP A 204 10.98 13.95 -10.99
C TRP A 204 9.91 13.59 -9.96
N THR A 205 10.19 13.84 -8.68
CA THR A 205 9.35 13.42 -7.56
C THR A 205 8.02 14.16 -7.52
N SER A 206 7.99 15.50 -7.60
CA SER A 206 6.73 16.24 -7.39
C SER A 206 5.62 15.92 -8.40
N GLN A 207 5.95 15.76 -9.68
CA GLN A 207 4.94 15.47 -10.71
C GLN A 207 4.42 14.04 -10.57
N LEU A 208 5.33 13.09 -10.32
CA LEU A 208 4.99 11.69 -10.11
C LEU A 208 4.15 11.48 -8.84
N LEU A 209 4.47 12.17 -7.74
CA LEU A 209 3.67 12.12 -6.52
C LEU A 209 2.27 12.68 -6.74
N GLY A 210 2.15 13.80 -7.46
CA GLY A 210 0.85 14.36 -7.83
C GLY A 210 0.02 13.42 -8.70
N GLU A 211 0.64 12.78 -9.70
CA GLU A 211 -0.03 11.78 -10.55
C GLU A 211 -0.52 10.57 -9.74
N ILE A 212 0.28 10.07 -8.80
CA ILE A 212 -0.12 8.98 -7.91
C ILE A 212 -1.27 9.39 -6.99
N ASP A 213 -1.21 10.59 -6.42
CA ASP A 213 -2.28 11.11 -5.55
C ASP A 213 -3.59 11.29 -6.32
N GLU A 214 -3.53 11.76 -7.57
CA GLU A 214 -4.69 11.86 -8.47
C GLU A 214 -5.27 10.48 -8.79
N ILE A 215 -4.42 9.48 -9.09
CA ILE A 215 -4.87 8.11 -9.36
C ILE A 215 -5.56 7.52 -8.12
N ILE A 216 -4.95 7.63 -6.94
CA ILE A 216 -5.50 7.08 -5.69
C ILE A 216 -6.82 7.78 -5.33
N SER A 217 -6.92 9.09 -5.57
CA SER A 217 -8.14 9.86 -5.28
C SER A 217 -9.31 9.54 -6.22
N ALA A 218 -9.05 8.89 -7.35
CA ALA A 218 -10.07 8.45 -8.30
C ALA A 218 -10.61 7.03 -8.01
N ILE A 219 -10.08 6.36 -6.98
CA ILE A 219 -10.49 4.99 -6.64
C ILE A 219 -11.88 5.00 -6.03
N GLU A 220 -12.78 4.19 -6.58
CA GLU A 220 -14.05 3.85 -5.92
C GLU A 220 -13.86 2.60 -5.05
N PRO A 221 -14.20 2.65 -3.74
CA PRO A 221 -14.10 1.49 -2.89
C PRO A 221 -14.96 0.32 -3.38
N SER A 222 -14.39 -0.88 -3.30
CA SER A 222 -15.10 -2.11 -3.63
C SER A 222 -16.38 -2.29 -2.79
N GLN A 223 -17.47 -2.70 -3.45
CA GLN A 223 -18.73 -3.07 -2.79
C GLN A 223 -19.03 -4.55 -2.97
N THR A 224 -19.35 -5.21 -1.87
CA THR A 224 -19.87 -6.57 -1.86
C THR A 224 -21.30 -6.63 -2.41
N PHE A 225 -21.71 -7.81 -2.85
CA PHE A 225 -23.07 -8.03 -3.33
C PHE A 225 -24.10 -7.69 -2.25
N SER A 226 -23.83 -8.07 -1.00
CA SER A 226 -24.65 -7.68 0.15
C SER A 226 -24.81 -6.16 0.27
N GLU A 227 -23.75 -5.40 0.13
CA GLU A 227 -23.83 -3.93 0.22
C GLU A 227 -24.72 -3.32 -0.89
N LEU A 228 -24.69 -3.92 -2.09
CA LEU A 228 -25.53 -3.52 -3.22
C LEU A 228 -26.98 -4.02 -3.13
N HIS A 229 -27.20 -5.18 -2.49
CA HIS A 229 -28.49 -5.87 -2.42
C HIS A 229 -28.90 -6.09 -0.95
N PRO A 230 -29.29 -5.03 -0.21
CA PRO A 230 -29.47 -5.09 1.24
C PRO A 230 -30.58 -6.02 1.75
N ASN A 231 -31.54 -6.36 0.90
CA ASN A 231 -32.73 -7.13 1.28
C ASN A 231 -32.65 -8.61 0.86
N GLU A 232 -31.54 -9.04 0.26
CA GLU A 232 -31.38 -10.42 -0.17
C GLU A 232 -30.84 -11.30 0.95
N VAL A 233 -31.49 -12.46 1.13
CA VAL A 233 -31.07 -13.50 2.07
C VAL A 233 -29.98 -14.35 1.40
N LEU A 234 -28.89 -14.60 2.12
CA LEU A 234 -27.77 -15.36 1.62
C LEU A 234 -27.79 -16.82 2.11
N THR A 235 -27.16 -17.68 1.33
CA THR A 235 -26.72 -19.00 1.80
C THR A 235 -25.33 -18.88 2.44
N ALA A 236 -24.94 -19.86 3.28
CA ALA A 236 -23.60 -19.90 3.87
C ALA A 236 -22.48 -19.88 2.81
N GLU A 237 -22.63 -20.60 1.69
CA GLU A 237 -21.62 -20.62 0.62
C GLU A 237 -21.56 -19.28 -0.14
N ARG A 238 -22.69 -18.58 -0.30
CA ARG A 238 -22.68 -17.24 -0.90
C ARG A 238 -21.99 -16.24 0.02
N ALA A 239 -22.28 -16.28 1.31
CA ALA A 239 -21.62 -15.47 2.32
C ALA A 239 -20.10 -15.73 2.35
N ILE A 240 -19.68 -16.99 2.31
CA ILE A 240 -18.26 -17.36 2.18
C ILE A 240 -17.64 -16.76 0.91
N GLY A 241 -18.30 -16.85 -0.24
CA GLY A 241 -17.81 -16.24 -1.49
C GLY A 241 -17.64 -14.72 -1.42
N GLU A 242 -18.53 -14.02 -0.71
CA GLU A 242 -18.42 -12.58 -0.50
C GLU A 242 -17.30 -12.23 0.48
N ILE A 243 -17.19 -12.94 1.60
CA ILE A 243 -16.09 -12.78 2.56
C ILE A 243 -14.75 -13.05 1.88
N GLN A 244 -14.69 -14.08 1.03
CA GLN A 244 -13.53 -14.45 0.23
C GLN A 244 -13.07 -13.30 -0.69
N THR A 245 -14.00 -12.45 -1.15
CA THR A 245 -13.68 -11.26 -1.93
C THR A 245 -13.04 -10.19 -1.05
N ILE A 246 -13.55 -9.97 0.17
CA ILE A 246 -12.98 -9.00 1.13
C ILE A 246 -11.54 -9.37 1.48
N ILE A 247 -11.27 -10.66 1.77
CA ILE A 247 -9.95 -11.12 2.24
C ILE A 247 -8.95 -11.38 1.12
N LYS A 248 -9.39 -11.32 -0.14
CA LYS A 248 -8.57 -11.66 -1.31
C LYS A 248 -7.25 -10.90 -1.39
N PRO A 249 -7.19 -9.57 -1.12
CA PRO A 249 -5.93 -8.82 -1.11
C PRO A 249 -4.87 -9.42 -0.17
N ILE A 250 -5.28 -9.88 1.02
CA ILE A 250 -4.38 -10.52 1.99
C ILE A 250 -3.95 -11.90 1.49
N GLN A 251 -4.89 -12.69 0.99
CA GLN A 251 -4.59 -14.03 0.51
C GLN A 251 -3.65 -14.03 -0.69
N ASP A 252 -3.85 -13.12 -1.63
CA ASP A 252 -3.01 -13.02 -2.82
C ASP A 252 -1.58 -12.55 -2.43
N TYR A 253 -1.47 -11.54 -1.56
CA TYR A 253 -0.18 -11.01 -1.10
C TYR A 253 0.62 -12.02 -0.25
N TYR A 254 -0.05 -12.73 0.67
CA TYR A 254 0.55 -13.76 1.51
C TYR A 254 0.31 -15.18 1.00
N SER A 255 0.26 -15.34 -0.33
CA SER A 255 -0.01 -16.63 -0.97
C SER A 255 0.93 -17.73 -0.46
N GLY A 256 0.34 -18.89 -0.16
CA GLY A 256 1.09 -20.03 0.41
C GLY A 256 1.38 -19.95 1.92
N ASN A 257 0.95 -18.90 2.62
CA ASN A 257 1.11 -18.85 4.07
C ASN A 257 0.20 -19.88 4.78
N ALA A 258 0.82 -20.86 5.44
CA ALA A 258 0.10 -21.97 6.07
C ALA A 258 -0.81 -21.53 7.25
N ILE A 259 -0.39 -20.52 8.01
CA ILE A 259 -1.16 -20.02 9.16
C ILE A 259 -2.42 -19.30 8.66
N LEU A 260 -2.24 -18.41 7.68
CA LEU A 260 -3.35 -17.70 7.02
C LEU A 260 -4.34 -18.71 6.42
N ASN A 261 -3.86 -19.65 5.60
CA ASN A 261 -4.70 -20.65 4.95
C ASN A 261 -5.45 -21.54 5.96
N SER A 262 -4.81 -21.91 7.07
CA SER A 262 -5.48 -22.66 8.14
C SER A 262 -6.56 -21.83 8.82
N GLY A 263 -6.31 -20.56 9.11
CA GLY A 263 -7.29 -19.65 9.71
C GLY A 263 -8.50 -19.44 8.80
N LEU A 264 -8.28 -19.24 7.49
CA LEU A 264 -9.35 -19.14 6.49
C LEU A 264 -10.27 -20.38 6.48
N ARG A 265 -9.69 -21.58 6.52
CA ARG A 265 -10.46 -22.83 6.60
C ARG A 265 -11.32 -22.90 7.86
N SER A 266 -10.75 -22.49 9.00
CA SER A 266 -11.48 -22.44 10.27
C SER A 266 -12.67 -21.48 10.19
N ILE A 267 -12.46 -20.27 9.64
CA ILE A 267 -13.52 -19.27 9.43
C ILE A 267 -14.64 -19.85 8.57
N HIS A 268 -14.32 -20.43 7.40
CA HIS A 268 -15.33 -21.02 6.52
C HIS A 268 -16.08 -22.18 7.20
N SER A 269 -15.39 -23.02 7.98
CA SER A 269 -16.03 -24.10 8.72
C SER A 269 -17.00 -23.57 9.79
N MET A 270 -16.66 -22.49 10.49
CA MET A 270 -17.52 -21.89 11.52
C MET A 270 -18.77 -21.28 10.88
N ILE A 271 -18.61 -20.59 9.75
CA ILE A 271 -19.74 -20.03 8.99
C ILE A 271 -20.72 -21.12 8.55
N ARG A 272 -20.22 -22.24 8.01
CA ARG A 272 -21.06 -23.38 7.61
C ARG A 272 -21.84 -24.02 8.76
N LYS A 273 -21.37 -23.85 9.99
CA LYS A 273 -22.03 -24.36 11.20
C LYS A 273 -22.96 -23.34 11.86
N GLY A 274 -23.02 -22.12 11.36
CA GLY A 274 -23.78 -21.02 11.98
C GLY A 274 -23.08 -20.42 13.21
N GLU A 275 -21.80 -20.74 13.43
CA GLU A 275 -21.00 -20.24 14.56
C GLU A 275 -20.43 -18.84 14.23
N HIS A 276 -21.29 -17.87 13.91
CA HIS A 276 -20.90 -16.56 13.36
C HIS A 276 -19.95 -15.77 14.28
N ASP A 277 -20.24 -15.70 15.59
CA ASP A 277 -19.38 -15.01 16.56
C ASP A 277 -17.98 -15.62 16.63
N MET A 278 -17.88 -16.94 16.52
CA MET A 278 -16.60 -17.64 16.50
C MET A 278 -15.85 -17.36 15.21
N ALA A 279 -16.56 -17.32 14.07
CA ALA A 279 -15.97 -16.95 12.78
C ALA A 279 -15.37 -15.54 12.81
N LEU A 280 -16.08 -14.56 13.38
CA LEU A 280 -15.61 -13.18 13.53
C LEU A 280 -14.40 -13.09 14.48
N SER A 281 -14.39 -13.87 15.55
CA SER A 281 -13.26 -13.94 16.48
C SER A 281 -12.02 -14.56 15.83
N GLU A 282 -12.19 -15.67 15.10
CA GLU A 282 -11.10 -16.32 14.37
C GLU A 282 -10.60 -15.45 13.22
N MET A 283 -11.47 -14.67 12.58
CA MET A 283 -11.08 -13.63 11.61
C MET A 283 -10.14 -12.60 12.26
N LYS A 284 -10.53 -12.00 13.39
CA LYS A 284 -9.67 -11.03 14.10
C LYS A 284 -8.31 -11.61 14.45
N LYS A 285 -8.29 -12.83 14.95
CA LYS A 285 -7.06 -13.53 15.36
C LYS A 285 -6.19 -13.92 14.16
N THR A 286 -6.78 -14.40 13.09
CA THR A 286 -6.04 -14.85 11.90
C THR A 286 -5.37 -13.68 11.21
N PHE A 287 -6.07 -12.56 11.06
CA PHE A 287 -5.62 -11.43 10.25
C PHE A 287 -4.84 -10.35 11.01
N SER A 288 -4.72 -10.44 12.34
CA SER A 288 -4.03 -9.43 13.15
C SER A 288 -2.57 -9.20 12.75
N ASP A 289 -1.92 -10.24 12.23
CA ASP A 289 -0.51 -10.22 11.86
C ASP A 289 -0.29 -9.89 10.38
N PHE A 290 -1.37 -9.78 9.60
CA PHE A 290 -1.32 -9.64 8.14
C PHE A 290 -1.96 -8.35 7.62
N ALA A 291 -2.68 -7.61 8.44
CA ALA A 291 -3.33 -6.37 8.03
C ALA A 291 -3.33 -5.30 9.14
N PRO A 292 -3.39 -4.01 8.76
CA PRO A 292 -3.61 -2.92 9.70
C PRO A 292 -4.89 -3.11 10.51
N SER A 293 -4.89 -2.63 11.76
CA SER A 293 -6.05 -2.73 12.65
C SER A 293 -7.27 -1.96 12.13
N SER A 294 -7.06 -0.87 11.38
CA SER A 294 -8.11 -0.10 10.69
C SER A 294 -8.86 -0.97 9.70
N TRP A 295 -8.15 -1.57 8.74
CA TRP A 295 -8.70 -2.52 7.78
C TRP A 295 -9.38 -3.71 8.46
N LEU A 296 -8.73 -4.31 9.46
CA LEU A 296 -9.27 -5.49 10.15
C LEU A 296 -10.61 -5.19 10.82
N ASN A 297 -10.71 -4.06 11.52
CA ASN A 297 -11.95 -3.65 12.17
C ASN A 297 -13.06 -3.37 11.15
N ALA A 298 -12.75 -2.67 10.05
CA ALA A 298 -13.71 -2.40 8.99
C ALA A 298 -14.20 -3.69 8.33
N SER A 299 -13.27 -4.61 8.01
CA SER A 299 -13.57 -5.89 7.37
C SER A 299 -14.37 -6.83 8.26
N VAL A 300 -14.12 -6.85 9.58
CA VAL A 300 -14.96 -7.60 10.53
C VAL A 300 -16.39 -7.07 10.53
N ILE A 301 -16.59 -5.75 10.54
CA ILE A 301 -17.93 -5.15 10.50
C ILE A 301 -18.64 -5.48 9.17
N ARG A 302 -17.92 -5.43 8.05
CA ARG A 302 -18.46 -5.85 6.74
C ARG A 302 -18.86 -7.33 6.76
N THR A 303 -18.00 -8.20 7.28
CA THR A 303 -18.26 -9.64 7.43
C THR A 303 -19.47 -9.91 8.34
N GLU A 304 -19.57 -9.24 9.49
CA GLU A 304 -20.72 -9.35 10.39
C GLU A 304 -22.03 -9.07 9.66
N ARG A 305 -22.09 -7.96 8.90
CA ARG A 305 -23.26 -7.61 8.07
C ARG A 305 -23.59 -8.64 6.98
N ILE A 306 -22.60 -9.36 6.46
CA ILE A 306 -22.80 -10.45 5.50
C ILE A 306 -23.38 -11.67 6.23
N LEU A 307 -22.85 -12.02 7.40
CA LEU A 307 -23.30 -13.17 8.19
C LEU A 307 -24.73 -12.98 8.73
N ASP A 308 -25.11 -11.76 9.12
CA ASP A 308 -26.46 -11.40 9.56
C ASP A 308 -27.55 -11.64 8.50
N ARG A 309 -27.15 -11.82 7.23
CA ARG A 309 -28.07 -12.05 6.11
C ARG A 309 -28.23 -13.51 5.77
N ILE A 310 -27.50 -14.41 6.42
CA ILE A 310 -27.69 -15.84 6.23
C ILE A 310 -29.07 -16.18 6.82
N GLY A 311 -29.96 -16.73 5.99
CA GLY A 311 -31.32 -17.10 6.41
C GLY A 311 -31.32 -18.19 7.49
N ASP A 312 -32.50 -18.47 8.05
CA ASP A 312 -32.68 -19.42 9.16
C ASP A 312 -31.83 -20.69 8.97
N PHE A 313 -30.82 -20.82 9.83
CA PHE A 313 -29.93 -21.97 9.88
C PHE A 313 -30.77 -23.17 10.29
N GLN A 314 -31.05 -24.09 9.36
CA GLN A 314 -31.53 -25.40 9.76
C GLN A 314 -30.34 -26.13 10.39
N GLU A 315 -30.33 -26.18 11.72
CA GLU A 315 -29.37 -26.88 12.58
C GLU A 315 -29.14 -28.36 12.16
N ASN A 316 -30.00 -28.89 11.26
CA ASN A 316 -29.99 -30.26 10.74
C ASN A 316 -29.79 -30.38 9.21
N SER A 317 -29.45 -29.32 8.46
CA SER A 317 -29.27 -29.42 6.99
C SER A 317 -27.82 -29.64 6.52
N TYR A 318 -26.87 -29.74 7.44
CA TYR A 318 -25.50 -30.18 7.17
C TYR A 318 -25.15 -31.45 7.98
N GLU A 319 -25.97 -32.49 7.90
CA GLU A 319 -25.36 -33.80 7.62
C GLU A 319 -24.83 -33.68 6.21
N GLY A 320 -23.52 -33.40 6.08
CA GLY A 320 -22.92 -33.10 4.79
C GLY A 320 -23.41 -34.07 3.73
N GLU A 321 -23.99 -33.54 2.65
CA GLU A 321 -24.09 -34.32 1.43
C GLU A 321 -22.69 -34.85 1.18
N LYS A 322 -22.53 -36.17 1.30
CA LYS A 322 -21.34 -36.86 0.83
C LYS A 322 -21.24 -36.50 -0.65
N ILE A 323 -20.44 -35.46 -0.95
CA ILE A 323 -19.79 -35.31 -2.25
C ILE A 323 -19.25 -36.72 -2.52
N PRO A 324 -19.61 -37.39 -3.62
CA PRO A 324 -19.07 -38.70 -3.92
C PRO A 324 -17.57 -38.54 -3.87
N SER A 325 -16.94 -39.11 -2.84
CA SER A 325 -15.54 -38.86 -2.59
C SER A 325 -14.78 -39.23 -3.85
N ALA A 326 -13.87 -38.34 -4.26
CA ALA A 326 -12.82 -38.75 -5.18
C ALA A 326 -12.24 -40.08 -4.64
N PRO A 327 -12.04 -41.09 -5.50
CA PRO A 327 -11.65 -42.42 -5.06
C PRO A 327 -10.33 -42.34 -4.29
N ILE A 328 -10.33 -42.83 -3.04
CA ILE A 328 -9.10 -43.00 -2.27
C ILE A 328 -8.34 -44.18 -2.88
N LEU A 329 -7.13 -43.92 -3.38
CA LEU A 329 -6.29 -44.96 -3.98
C LEU A 329 -5.28 -45.47 -2.93
N TYR A 330 -5.47 -46.71 -2.49
CA TYR A 330 -4.51 -47.41 -1.65
C TYR A 330 -3.59 -48.31 -2.49
N SER A 331 -2.31 -48.34 -2.13
CA SER A 331 -1.35 -49.32 -2.64
C SER A 331 -0.35 -49.70 -1.58
N LYS A 332 0.10 -50.95 -1.64
CA LYS A 332 1.11 -51.51 -0.73
C LYS A 332 2.21 -52.16 -1.55
N SER A 333 3.45 -51.78 -1.29
CA SER A 333 4.63 -52.44 -1.85
C SER A 333 5.54 -52.97 -0.74
N VAL A 334 6.27 -54.04 -1.06
CA VAL A 334 7.25 -54.65 -0.16
C VAL A 334 8.55 -54.80 -0.93
N ASP A 335 9.56 -54.04 -0.54
CA ASP A 335 10.88 -54.03 -1.19
C ASP A 335 11.97 -54.03 -0.09
N ASP A 336 12.95 -54.93 -0.21
CA ASP A 336 14.16 -54.99 0.62
C ASP A 336 13.95 -54.71 2.13
N GLY A 337 13.11 -55.52 2.76
CA GLY A 337 12.86 -55.44 4.21
C GLY A 337 12.08 -54.19 4.63
N ARG A 338 11.42 -53.51 3.71
CA ARG A 338 10.55 -52.35 3.96
C ARG A 338 9.18 -52.61 3.37
N THR A 339 8.15 -52.32 4.15
CA THR A 339 6.76 -52.26 3.68
C THR A 339 6.39 -50.80 3.52
N THR A 340 6.00 -50.39 2.31
CA THR A 340 5.51 -49.04 2.04
C THR A 340 4.02 -49.11 1.75
N GLU A 341 3.23 -48.45 2.58
CA GLU A 341 1.80 -48.26 2.39
C GLU A 341 1.59 -46.83 1.87
N THR A 342 0.90 -46.68 0.75
CA THR A 342 0.65 -45.37 0.12
C THR A 342 -0.84 -45.18 -0.04
N ILE A 343 -1.35 -44.06 0.46
CA ILE A 343 -2.71 -43.58 0.21
C ILE A 343 -2.63 -42.29 -0.60
N ARG A 344 -3.38 -42.21 -1.69
CA ARG A 344 -3.57 -40.97 -2.45
C ARG A 344 -5.02 -40.52 -2.37
N ILE A 345 -5.21 -39.26 -1.99
CA ILE A 345 -6.51 -38.63 -1.85
C ILE A 345 -6.49 -37.26 -2.54
N ILE A 346 -7.63 -36.83 -3.05
CA ILE A 346 -7.81 -35.43 -3.47
C ILE A 346 -8.32 -34.67 -2.25
N GLU A 347 -7.48 -33.81 -1.69
CA GLU A 347 -7.86 -32.84 -0.66
C GLU A 347 -7.67 -31.45 -1.25
N ASP A 348 -8.64 -30.55 -1.09
CA ASP A 348 -8.55 -29.17 -1.56
C ASP A 348 -8.21 -29.02 -3.08
N ASN A 349 -8.75 -29.92 -3.93
CA ASN A 349 -8.44 -30.01 -5.38
C ASN A 349 -6.97 -30.35 -5.72
N GLU A 350 -6.16 -30.78 -4.76
CA GLU A 350 -4.78 -31.24 -4.96
C GLU A 350 -4.63 -32.74 -4.64
N LEU A 351 -3.78 -33.43 -5.40
CA LEU A 351 -3.46 -34.84 -5.14
C LEU A 351 -2.47 -34.96 -3.99
N MET A 352 -2.95 -35.31 -2.81
CA MET A 352 -2.12 -35.55 -1.64
C MET A 352 -1.66 -37.02 -1.60
N THR A 353 -0.36 -37.24 -1.38
CA THR A 353 0.23 -38.58 -1.27
C THR A 353 0.76 -38.81 0.15
N TYR A 354 0.08 -39.69 0.89
CA TYR A 354 0.46 -40.15 2.22
C TYR A 354 1.23 -41.46 2.10
N LYS A 355 2.38 -41.56 2.77
CA LYS A 355 3.19 -42.79 2.80
C LYS A 355 3.51 -43.18 4.22
N ARG A 356 3.35 -44.47 4.55
CA ARG A 356 3.90 -45.07 5.77
C ARG A 356 4.90 -46.15 5.39
N VAL A 357 6.12 -45.98 5.88
CA VAL A 357 7.23 -46.90 5.66
C VAL A 357 7.49 -47.63 6.97
N THR A 358 7.28 -48.94 6.96
CA THR A 358 7.60 -49.85 8.07
C THR A 358 8.84 -50.65 7.71
N HIS A 359 9.89 -50.50 8.49
CA HIS A 359 11.12 -51.26 8.35
C HIS A 359 11.07 -52.57 9.13
N ASN A 360 11.73 -53.60 8.63
CA ASN A 360 11.90 -54.90 9.30
C ASN A 360 12.62 -54.82 10.66
N TRP A 361 13.40 -53.76 10.91
CA TRP A 361 14.03 -53.49 12.20
C TRP A 361 13.12 -52.71 13.18
N GLY A 362 11.86 -52.47 12.82
CA GLY A 362 10.81 -51.92 13.69
C GLY A 362 10.57 -50.42 13.58
N GLY A 363 11.35 -49.68 12.80
CA GLY A 363 11.12 -48.25 12.55
C GLY A 363 9.89 -48.01 11.67
N VAL A 364 9.05 -47.07 12.08
CA VAL A 364 7.86 -46.64 11.34
C VAL A 364 7.95 -45.15 11.08
N TYR A 365 7.86 -44.75 9.82
CA TYR A 365 7.95 -43.36 9.39
C TYR A 365 6.79 -43.00 8.47
N SER A 366 6.23 -41.82 8.67
CA SER A 366 5.09 -41.31 7.92
C SER A 366 5.51 -40.08 7.13
N PHE A 367 4.96 -39.93 5.93
CA PHE A 367 5.29 -38.85 5.01
C PHE A 367 4.05 -38.30 4.31
N ILE A 368 4.05 -37.00 4.01
CA ILE A 368 3.06 -36.32 3.17
C ILE A 368 3.82 -35.66 2.03
N ASN A 369 3.50 -35.97 0.78
CA ASN A 369 4.18 -35.43 -0.40
C ASN A 369 5.71 -35.57 -0.36
N ASN A 370 6.20 -36.65 0.28
CA ASN A 370 7.61 -36.99 0.56
C ASN A 370 8.30 -36.17 1.66
N GLU A 371 7.58 -35.30 2.37
CA GLU A 371 8.07 -34.63 3.58
C GLU A 371 7.73 -35.46 4.83
N SER A 372 8.58 -35.40 5.86
CA SER A 372 8.31 -36.15 7.10
C SER A 372 7.06 -35.62 7.79
N ALA A 373 6.23 -36.54 8.26
CA ALA A 373 4.94 -36.22 8.86
C ALA A 373 4.74 -36.97 10.18
N LYS A 374 3.83 -36.45 11.00
CA LYS A 374 3.42 -37.11 12.24
C LYS A 374 2.57 -38.34 11.93
N ASP A 375 2.67 -39.37 12.78
CA ASP A 375 1.87 -40.60 12.64
C ASP A 375 0.36 -40.34 12.74
N THR A 376 -0.04 -39.24 13.40
CA THR A 376 -1.45 -38.81 13.51
C THR A 376 -2.09 -38.55 12.15
N GLU A 377 -1.34 -37.99 11.18
CA GLU A 377 -1.86 -37.75 9.83
C GLU A 377 -2.07 -39.05 9.06
N TRP A 378 -1.17 -40.03 9.24
CA TRP A 378 -1.38 -41.36 8.69
C TRP A 378 -2.62 -42.02 9.26
N ILE A 379 -2.81 -41.98 10.59
CA ILE A 379 -3.98 -42.58 11.26
C ILE A 379 -5.27 -41.94 10.76
N ARG A 380 -5.30 -40.60 10.60
CA ARG A 380 -6.44 -39.87 10.04
C ARG A 380 -6.82 -40.41 8.66
N VAL A 381 -5.86 -40.46 7.74
CA VAL A 381 -6.10 -40.85 6.34
C VAL A 381 -6.37 -42.35 6.19
N TRP A 382 -5.76 -43.18 7.03
CA TRP A 382 -6.06 -44.60 7.11
C TRP A 382 -7.51 -44.86 7.50
N LYS A 383 -8.04 -44.11 8.48
CA LYS A 383 -9.43 -44.20 8.90
C LYS A 383 -10.39 -43.79 7.78
N LEU A 384 -10.06 -42.72 7.04
CA LEU A 384 -10.84 -42.28 5.88
C LEU A 384 -10.91 -43.33 4.77
N TYR A 385 -9.79 -44.00 4.48
CA TYR A 385 -9.78 -45.12 3.53
C TYR A 385 -10.68 -46.28 3.99
N GLN A 386 -10.59 -46.66 5.27
CA GLN A 386 -11.43 -47.73 5.83
C GLN A 386 -12.92 -47.37 5.80
N GLU A 387 -13.29 -46.11 6.00
CA GLU A 387 -14.68 -45.63 5.92
C GLU A 387 -15.23 -45.54 4.49
N GLN A 388 -14.40 -45.75 3.46
CA GLN A 388 -14.82 -45.81 2.05
C GLN A 388 -15.00 -47.21 1.48
N GLU A 389 -14.32 -48.21 2.04
CA GLU A 389 -14.43 -49.61 1.60
C GLU A 389 -15.56 -50.38 2.31
N PHE A 390 -16.22 -49.79 3.31
CA PHE A 390 -17.36 -50.34 4.07
C PHE A 390 -18.51 -49.33 4.12
#